data_AF-A0A8X6YX73-F1
#
_entry.id   AF-A0A8X6YX73-F1
#
_cell.length_a   1.000
_cell.length_b   1.000
_cell.length_c   1.000
_cell.angle_alpha   90.00
_cell.angle_beta   90.00
_cell.angle_gamma   90.00
#
_symmetry.space_group_name_H-M   'P 1'
#
loop_
_entity.id
_entity.type
_entity.pdbx_description
1 polymer ?
#
loop_
_entity_poly.entity_id
_entity_poly.type
_entity_poly.pdbx_seq_one_letter_code
_entity_poly.pdbx_strand_id
1 'polypeptide(L)'
;MERKDFPVDKSTESERRKIAVKRSIFSKKKVEDEAKERNRMGENRQDERFQESMATSLETFQHTMMNVKDPCEHNQCRFGAQCKPSLDGVTFECICPEKCSAYGNSRSSRPVCGTDGKDYPNTCELKKTACREMRILEVRFTGRCDPCQGVECPNSQVCQLDEHRNAICRCNAVCSDDMRPVCGSDGRTYSNECTLRVEACKFRKNIRVVYSGECSAGKNPCENIVCGPFEDCNIDKYGIASCQCQPSCEYVMKPVCGSNGQTYSNECELQRNACLMKRHVTVVYKGACGDTGPCHNYVCSFGALCVLKNDRPGCECPTCPERFEPVCGSDGISYTNECKMKREACEERKEISIAYMGLCNTCSQTQCEYYAVCELDNGRATCVCPQRCVKIEAKVCGNDGVTYQNECELRVAACTKQLYISVASRGPCDLCINVHCKYGARCEDGRCVCPTECPENYDPVCSSDGTTYRNECEMRRAACEQTMELNVLIYGECEDVGGSGAGLNRGTKVYVCKGEGPLDDFLLLGIKHIIYK
;
A
#
# COMPACT_ATOMS: atom_id res chain seq x y z
N MET A 1 -48.54 -24.39 -75.03
CA MET A 1 -49.90 -24.40 -75.61
C MET A 1 -50.81 -24.95 -74.53
N GLU A 2 -51.48 -24.07 -73.78
CA GLU A 2 -52.90 -23.67 -74.00
C GLU A 2 -53.86 -24.85 -73.72
N ARG A 3 -54.99 -24.72 -73.03
CA ARG A 3 -55.77 -23.60 -72.47
C ARG A 3 -56.78 -24.19 -71.46
N LYS A 4 -57.43 -23.28 -70.73
CA LYS A 4 -58.48 -23.45 -69.71
C LYS A 4 -59.70 -24.24 -70.19
N ASP A 5 -60.47 -24.82 -69.26
CA ASP A 5 -61.86 -24.40 -68.97
C ASP A 5 -62.51 -25.18 -67.79
N PHE A 6 -63.27 -24.45 -66.97
CA PHE A 6 -64.27 -24.93 -66.00
C PHE A 6 -65.65 -24.89 -66.68
N PRO A 7 -66.64 -25.75 -66.36
CA PRO A 7 -67.57 -25.40 -65.26
C PRO A 7 -68.31 -26.56 -64.51
N VAL A 8 -68.60 -26.28 -63.23
CA VAL A 8 -69.86 -26.41 -62.44
C VAL A 8 -70.84 -27.61 -62.62
N ASP A 9 -70.86 -28.41 -61.55
CA ASP A 9 -71.98 -28.93 -60.72
C ASP A 9 -73.16 -29.74 -61.31
N LYS A 10 -73.26 -31.01 -60.83
CA LYS A 10 -74.50 -31.76 -60.64
C LYS A 10 -74.44 -32.52 -59.31
N SER A 11 -74.83 -31.82 -58.26
CA SER A 11 -75.29 -32.33 -56.97
C SER A 11 -76.54 -33.22 -57.11
N THR A 12 -76.82 -34.00 -56.05
CA THR A 12 -78.09 -34.69 -55.73
C THR A 12 -78.31 -36.15 -56.11
N GLU A 13 -77.44 -37.06 -55.63
CA GLU A 13 -77.90 -38.42 -55.26
C GLU A 13 -77.02 -39.13 -54.21
N SER A 14 -75.74 -38.73 -54.07
CA SER A 14 -74.79 -39.30 -53.10
C SER A 14 -74.93 -38.76 -51.66
N GLU A 15 -75.68 -37.68 -51.47
CA GLU A 15 -75.78 -36.97 -50.19
C GLU A 15 -76.94 -37.44 -49.30
N ARG A 16 -77.90 -38.19 -49.85
CA ARG A 16 -79.03 -38.76 -49.08
C ARG A 16 -78.69 -40.07 -48.36
N ARG A 17 -77.60 -40.77 -48.73
CA ARG A 17 -77.11 -41.97 -48.01
C ARG A 17 -76.17 -41.65 -46.82
N LYS A 18 -75.60 -40.44 -46.76
CA LYS A 18 -74.70 -40.02 -45.66
C LYS A 18 -75.44 -39.43 -44.44
N ILE A 19 -76.72 -39.07 -44.58
CA ILE A 19 -77.54 -38.49 -43.49
C ILE A 19 -78.26 -39.58 -42.66
N ALA A 20 -78.57 -40.75 -43.24
CA ALA A 20 -79.22 -41.86 -42.52
C ALA A 20 -78.27 -42.60 -41.55
N VAL A 21 -76.97 -42.70 -41.87
CA VAL A 21 -75.97 -43.34 -41.00
C VAL A 21 -75.57 -42.45 -39.81
N LYS A 22 -75.63 -41.12 -39.96
CA LYS A 22 -75.31 -40.16 -38.88
C LYS A 22 -76.40 -40.05 -37.79
N ARG A 23 -77.67 -40.40 -38.08
CA ARG A 23 -78.75 -40.39 -37.07
C ARG A 23 -78.76 -41.62 -36.14
N SER A 24 -78.32 -42.80 -36.60
CA SER A 24 -78.21 -43.99 -35.72
C SER A 24 -77.00 -43.97 -34.78
N ILE A 25 -75.95 -43.20 -35.08
CA ILE A 25 -74.78 -43.05 -34.22
C ILE A 25 -75.04 -42.02 -33.10
N PHE A 26 -75.83 -40.98 -33.36
CA PHE A 26 -76.17 -39.95 -32.37
C PHE A 26 -77.15 -40.44 -31.27
N SER A 27 -78.05 -41.39 -31.58
CA SER A 27 -78.95 -41.98 -30.56
C SER A 27 -78.27 -43.03 -29.67
N LYS A 28 -77.18 -43.68 -30.11
CA LYS A 28 -76.41 -44.60 -29.25
C LYS A 28 -75.47 -43.86 -28.29
N LYS A 29 -74.92 -42.71 -28.70
CA LYS A 29 -74.05 -41.89 -27.83
C LYS A 29 -74.80 -41.16 -26.71
N LYS A 30 -76.06 -40.74 -26.95
CA LYS A 30 -76.88 -40.08 -25.92
C LYS A 30 -77.35 -41.01 -24.80
N VAL A 31 -77.47 -42.32 -25.06
CA VAL A 31 -77.84 -43.32 -24.04
C VAL A 31 -76.64 -43.76 -23.20
N GLU A 32 -75.41 -43.71 -23.73
CA GLU A 32 -74.18 -43.98 -22.96
C GLU A 32 -73.70 -42.78 -22.12
N ASP A 33 -73.99 -41.55 -22.55
CA ASP A 33 -73.63 -40.34 -21.80
C ASP A 33 -74.60 -40.05 -20.63
N GLU A 34 -75.91 -40.36 -20.75
CA GLU A 34 -76.89 -40.23 -19.64
C GLU A 34 -76.77 -41.37 -18.58
N ALA A 35 -76.10 -42.49 -18.90
CA ALA A 35 -75.78 -43.56 -17.94
C ALA A 35 -74.50 -43.28 -17.13
N LYS A 36 -73.56 -42.47 -17.65
CA LYS A 36 -72.34 -42.06 -16.94
C LYS A 36 -72.56 -40.91 -15.96
N GLU A 37 -73.60 -40.09 -16.16
CA GLU A 37 -73.88 -38.93 -15.30
C GLU A 37 -74.80 -39.24 -14.10
N ARG A 38 -75.54 -40.37 -14.11
CA ARG A 38 -76.25 -40.89 -12.92
C ARG A 38 -75.36 -41.70 -11.97
N ASN A 39 -74.27 -42.31 -12.45
CA ASN A 39 -73.28 -42.96 -11.57
C ASN A 39 -72.35 -41.94 -10.90
N ARG A 40 -72.14 -40.75 -11.47
CA ARG A 40 -71.31 -39.70 -10.87
C ARG A 40 -71.98 -38.88 -9.75
N MET A 41 -73.30 -38.94 -9.62
CA MET A 41 -74.05 -38.34 -8.49
C MET A 41 -74.55 -39.35 -7.44
N GLY A 42 -74.28 -40.65 -7.64
CA GLY A 42 -74.58 -41.72 -6.68
C GLY A 42 -73.39 -42.14 -5.81
N GLU A 43 -72.16 -42.05 -6.32
CA GLU A 43 -70.94 -42.40 -5.56
C GLU A 43 -70.50 -41.29 -4.59
N ASN A 44 -70.91 -40.03 -4.81
CA ASN A 44 -70.60 -38.90 -3.92
C ASN A 44 -71.55 -38.74 -2.70
N ARG A 45 -72.47 -39.68 -2.44
CA ARG A 45 -73.34 -39.65 -1.24
C ARG A 45 -73.17 -40.85 -0.30
N GLN A 46 -72.33 -41.81 -0.67
CA GLN A 46 -71.93 -42.94 0.19
C GLN A 46 -70.51 -42.78 0.76
N ASP A 47 -69.62 -41.98 0.14
CA ASP A 47 -68.31 -41.66 0.74
C ASP A 47 -68.39 -40.60 1.86
N GLU A 48 -69.27 -39.60 1.76
CA GLU A 48 -69.44 -38.59 2.84
C GLU A 48 -70.14 -39.14 4.10
N ARG A 49 -70.86 -40.28 4.01
CA ARG A 49 -71.52 -40.92 5.15
C ARG A 49 -70.71 -42.07 5.78
N PHE A 50 -69.68 -42.57 5.09
CA PHE A 50 -68.69 -43.51 5.65
C PHE A 50 -67.50 -42.77 6.29
N GLN A 51 -67.19 -41.55 5.84
CA GLN A 51 -66.16 -40.70 6.44
C GLN A 51 -66.59 -40.05 7.77
N GLU A 52 -67.87 -39.77 8.00
CA GLU A 52 -68.34 -39.29 9.32
C GLU A 52 -68.50 -40.39 10.39
N SER A 53 -68.72 -41.66 10.01
CA SER A 53 -68.87 -42.78 10.98
C SER A 53 -67.56 -43.50 11.34
N MET A 54 -66.52 -43.43 10.48
CA MET A 54 -65.16 -43.86 10.85
C MET A 54 -64.40 -42.77 11.65
N ALA A 55 -64.76 -41.50 11.49
CA ALA A 55 -64.21 -40.41 12.30
C ALA A 55 -64.75 -40.42 13.75
N THR A 56 -66.01 -40.81 13.98
CA THR A 56 -66.60 -40.84 15.34
C THR A 56 -66.37 -42.14 16.12
N SER A 57 -65.87 -43.20 15.50
CA SER A 57 -65.52 -44.47 16.17
C SER A 57 -64.01 -44.65 16.43
N LEU A 58 -63.13 -43.91 15.75
CA LEU A 58 -61.72 -43.77 16.15
C LEU A 58 -61.52 -42.77 17.30
N GLU A 59 -62.38 -41.76 17.43
CA GLU A 59 -62.33 -40.80 18.55
C GLU A 59 -62.81 -41.39 19.88
N THR A 60 -63.52 -42.51 19.88
CA THR A 60 -63.99 -43.19 21.11
C THR A 60 -63.17 -44.43 21.50
N PHE A 61 -62.32 -44.96 20.62
CA PHE A 61 -61.38 -46.04 20.98
C PHE A 61 -59.97 -45.55 21.38
N GLN A 62 -59.63 -44.29 21.05
CA GLN A 62 -58.39 -43.64 21.54
C GLN A 62 -58.52 -43.06 22.96
N HIS A 63 -59.63 -43.28 23.65
CA HIS A 63 -59.85 -42.77 25.00
C HIS A 63 -59.47 -43.74 26.13
N THR A 64 -59.01 -44.97 25.81
CA THR A 64 -58.50 -45.93 26.80
C THR A 64 -57.23 -46.63 26.28
N MET A 65 -56.07 -46.12 26.71
CA MET A 65 -54.67 -46.57 26.42
C MET A 65 -54.16 -46.15 25.01
N MET A 66 -53.26 -45.19 24.75
CA MET A 66 -52.18 -44.54 25.50
C MET A 66 -52.03 -43.08 25.01
N ASN A 67 -52.48 -42.10 25.78
CA ASN A 67 -52.13 -40.69 25.56
C ASN A 67 -50.86 -40.38 26.36
N VAL A 68 -49.79 -41.12 26.07
CA VAL A 68 -48.46 -40.81 26.60
C VAL A 68 -47.88 -39.77 25.65
N LYS A 69 -48.18 -38.49 25.90
CA LYS A 69 -47.46 -37.39 25.23
C LYS A 69 -45.99 -37.55 25.56
N ASP A 70 -45.12 -37.41 24.55
CA ASP A 70 -43.68 -37.50 24.77
C ASP A 70 -43.29 -36.49 25.87
N PRO A 71 -42.84 -36.95 27.05
CA PRO A 71 -42.52 -36.06 28.15
C PRO A 71 -41.33 -35.14 27.83
N CYS A 72 -40.62 -35.38 26.71
CA CYS A 72 -39.55 -34.53 26.18
C CYS A 72 -40.01 -33.47 25.16
N GLU A 73 -41.29 -33.45 24.77
CA GLU A 73 -41.80 -32.53 23.74
C GLU A 73 -41.83 -31.08 24.23
N HIS A 74 -42.02 -30.84 25.53
CA HIS A 74 -42.11 -29.49 26.13
C HIS A 74 -41.13 -29.26 27.29
N ASN A 75 -40.41 -30.28 27.74
CA ASN A 75 -39.47 -30.18 28.85
C ASN A 75 -38.02 -30.07 28.34
N GLN A 76 -37.44 -28.89 28.47
CA GLN A 76 -36.05 -28.63 28.05
C GLN A 76 -35.06 -28.91 29.19
N CYS A 77 -34.13 -29.82 28.92
CA CYS A 77 -33.02 -30.09 29.83
C CYS A 77 -31.97 -28.97 29.80
N ARG A 78 -31.41 -28.65 30.97
CA ARG A 78 -30.37 -27.61 31.11
C ARG A 78 -28.98 -28.15 30.77
N PHE A 79 -28.05 -27.22 30.52
CA PHE A 79 -26.62 -27.52 30.35
C PHE A 79 -26.29 -28.49 29.20
N GLY A 80 -27.10 -28.56 28.13
CA GLY A 80 -26.79 -29.42 26.98
C GLY A 80 -27.09 -30.91 27.15
N ALA A 81 -27.77 -31.29 28.25
CA ALA A 81 -28.32 -32.63 28.45
C ALA A 81 -29.41 -32.97 27.41
N GLN A 82 -29.53 -34.25 27.07
CA GLN A 82 -30.58 -34.75 26.19
C GLN A 82 -31.72 -35.33 27.02
N CYS A 83 -32.94 -34.94 26.68
CA CYS A 83 -34.12 -35.51 27.32
C CYS A 83 -34.36 -36.93 26.78
N LYS A 84 -34.51 -37.90 27.67
CA LYS A 84 -35.00 -39.24 27.33
C LYS A 84 -36.23 -39.59 28.16
N PRO A 85 -37.29 -40.16 27.56
CA PRO A 85 -38.42 -40.68 28.31
C PRO A 85 -37.99 -41.85 29.21
N SER A 86 -38.52 -41.89 30.43
CA SER A 86 -38.35 -43.02 31.35
C SER A 86 -39.19 -44.21 30.91
N LEU A 87 -38.87 -45.40 31.44
CA LEU A 87 -39.57 -46.66 31.12
C LEU A 87 -41.08 -46.63 31.42
N ASP A 88 -41.51 -45.75 32.33
CA ASP A 88 -42.91 -45.54 32.69
C ASP A 88 -43.69 -44.73 31.64
N GLY A 89 -43.02 -44.19 30.63
CA GLY A 89 -43.61 -43.37 29.56
C GLY A 89 -44.03 -41.96 29.98
N VAL A 90 -44.32 -41.74 31.27
CA VAL A 90 -44.88 -40.47 31.78
C VAL A 90 -43.81 -39.49 32.27
N THR A 91 -42.67 -39.99 32.75
CA THR A 91 -41.57 -39.15 33.29
C THR A 91 -40.42 -39.06 32.29
N PHE A 92 -39.55 -38.06 32.47
CA PHE A 92 -38.36 -37.87 31.63
C PHE A 92 -37.10 -37.74 32.49
N GLU A 93 -35.97 -38.15 31.94
CA GLU A 93 -34.65 -37.99 32.53
C GLU A 93 -33.76 -37.15 31.61
N CYS A 94 -33.04 -36.20 32.20
CA CYS A 94 -32.04 -35.40 31.50
C CYS A 94 -30.67 -36.04 31.65
N ILE A 95 -30.22 -36.74 30.61
CA ILE A 95 -28.93 -37.44 30.65
C ILE A 95 -27.90 -36.75 29.76
N CYS A 96 -26.65 -36.75 30.22
CA CYS A 96 -25.54 -36.24 29.41
C CYS A 96 -25.24 -37.19 28.24
N PRO A 97 -24.89 -36.65 27.05
CA PRO A 97 -24.43 -37.49 25.94
C PRO A 97 -23.22 -38.33 26.34
N GLU A 98 -23.31 -39.67 26.27
CA GLU A 98 -22.18 -40.54 26.62
C GLU A 98 -21.17 -40.64 25.47
N LYS A 99 -21.66 -40.78 24.23
CA LYS A 99 -20.88 -40.91 23.01
C LYS A 99 -21.39 -39.92 21.97
N CYS A 100 -20.49 -39.16 21.37
CA CYS A 100 -20.78 -38.30 20.24
C CYS A 100 -20.25 -38.95 18.97
N SER A 101 -21.16 -39.43 18.12
CA SER A 101 -20.80 -40.01 16.83
C SER A 101 -20.38 -38.92 15.84
N ALA A 102 -19.24 -39.10 15.17
CA ALA A 102 -18.84 -38.23 14.06
C ALA A 102 -19.55 -38.67 12.77
N TYR A 103 -20.67 -38.04 12.42
CA TYR A 103 -21.46 -38.36 11.22
C TYR A 103 -20.89 -37.72 9.93
N GLY A 104 -19.57 -37.77 9.74
CA GLY A 104 -18.91 -37.22 8.54
C GLY A 104 -19.20 -35.72 8.31
N ASN A 105 -19.74 -35.37 7.13
CA ASN A 105 -19.88 -33.99 6.63
C ASN A 105 -21.14 -33.24 7.14
N SER A 106 -21.87 -33.80 8.12
CA SER A 106 -23.07 -33.15 8.66
C SER A 106 -22.74 -31.83 9.37
N ARG A 107 -23.67 -30.85 9.35
CA ARG A 107 -23.49 -29.54 10.02
C ARG A 107 -23.14 -29.68 11.50
N SER A 108 -23.64 -30.73 12.16
CA SER A 108 -23.41 -31.05 13.57
C SER A 108 -22.06 -31.70 13.87
N SER A 109 -21.24 -32.03 12.86
CA SER A 109 -19.91 -32.64 13.01
C SER A 109 -18.76 -31.67 12.71
N ARG A 110 -19.07 -30.40 12.41
CA ARG A 110 -18.06 -29.34 12.19
C ARG A 110 -17.57 -28.80 13.55
N PRO A 111 -16.28 -28.42 13.66
CA PRO A 111 -15.74 -27.82 14.87
C PRO A 111 -16.45 -26.50 15.21
N VAL A 112 -16.54 -26.20 16.49
CA VAL A 112 -17.20 -25.00 17.02
C VAL A 112 -16.38 -24.37 18.15
N CYS A 113 -16.43 -23.05 18.25
CA CYS A 113 -15.82 -22.28 19.33
C CYS A 113 -16.84 -22.03 20.44
N GLY A 114 -16.51 -22.41 21.66
CA GLY A 114 -17.33 -22.17 22.84
C GLY A 114 -17.28 -20.72 23.33
N THR A 115 -18.28 -20.32 24.13
CA THR A 115 -18.25 -19.04 24.87
C THR A 115 -17.11 -18.95 25.89
N ASP A 116 -16.46 -20.07 26.21
CA ASP A 116 -15.26 -20.16 27.03
C ASP A 116 -13.95 -20.00 26.25
N GLY A 117 -14.02 -19.70 24.95
CA GLY A 117 -12.86 -19.50 24.08
C GLY A 117 -12.12 -20.79 23.71
N LYS A 118 -12.73 -21.97 23.94
CA LYS A 118 -12.14 -23.26 23.58
C LYS A 118 -12.75 -23.85 22.31
N ASP A 119 -11.92 -24.58 21.57
CA ASP A 119 -12.32 -25.34 20.39
C ASP A 119 -12.91 -26.69 20.79
N TYR A 120 -14.10 -26.97 20.28
CA TYR A 120 -14.76 -28.27 20.43
C TYR A 120 -14.85 -28.96 19.07
N PRO A 121 -14.55 -30.28 18.98
CA PRO A 121 -14.58 -31.02 17.72
C PRO A 121 -15.93 -30.95 17.00
N ASN A 122 -17.01 -30.85 17.77
CA ASN A 122 -18.36 -30.69 17.27
C ASN A 122 -19.30 -30.17 18.37
N THR A 123 -20.54 -29.81 18.00
CA THR A 123 -21.55 -29.29 18.93
C THR A 123 -21.97 -30.30 20.01
N CYS A 124 -21.90 -31.61 19.72
CA CYS A 124 -22.23 -32.64 20.70
C CYS A 124 -21.20 -32.69 21.83
N GLU A 125 -19.90 -32.63 21.51
CA GLU A 125 -18.82 -32.60 22.51
C GLU A 125 -18.87 -31.33 23.36
N LEU A 126 -19.23 -30.18 22.77
CA LEU A 126 -19.48 -28.96 23.53
C LEU A 126 -20.64 -29.15 24.54
N LYS A 127 -21.79 -29.65 24.08
CA LYS A 127 -22.97 -29.89 24.93
C LYS A 127 -22.73 -30.95 26.00
N LYS A 128 -21.93 -31.98 25.69
CA LYS A 128 -21.50 -33.02 26.63
C LYS A 128 -20.63 -32.45 27.74
N THR A 129 -19.65 -31.61 27.40
CA THR A 129 -18.82 -30.90 28.38
C THR A 129 -19.66 -29.97 29.24
N ALA A 130 -20.55 -29.18 28.62
CA ALA A 130 -21.51 -28.31 29.34
C ALA A 130 -22.33 -29.09 30.38
N CYS A 131 -22.80 -30.28 30.00
CA CYS A 131 -23.66 -31.12 30.83
C CYS A 131 -22.90 -31.73 32.01
N ARG A 132 -21.69 -32.25 31.75
CA ARG A 132 -20.83 -32.85 32.79
C ARG A 132 -20.32 -31.83 33.80
N GLU A 133 -20.02 -30.62 33.32
CA GLU A 133 -19.50 -29.54 34.15
C GLU A 133 -20.63 -28.68 34.76
N MET A 134 -21.89 -28.98 34.47
CA MET A 134 -23.08 -28.26 34.97
C MET A 134 -23.00 -26.74 34.77
N ARG A 135 -22.51 -26.30 33.61
CA ARG A 135 -22.37 -24.87 33.28
C ARG A 135 -22.96 -24.52 31.92
N ILE A 136 -23.37 -23.27 31.78
CA ILE A 136 -23.89 -22.75 30.51
C ILE A 136 -22.70 -22.53 29.58
N LEU A 137 -22.64 -23.32 28.51
CA LEU A 137 -21.63 -23.25 27.48
C LEU A 137 -22.34 -23.34 26.14
N GLU A 138 -22.17 -22.30 25.33
CA GLU A 138 -22.86 -22.15 24.06
C GLU A 138 -21.85 -22.02 22.91
N VAL A 139 -22.31 -22.29 21.69
CA VAL A 139 -21.51 -22.04 20.49
C VAL A 139 -21.46 -20.54 20.27
N ARG A 140 -20.26 -19.95 20.39
CA ARG A 140 -20.03 -18.54 20.08
C ARG A 140 -19.80 -18.33 18.59
N PHE A 141 -19.02 -19.21 17.97
CA PHE A 141 -18.74 -19.18 16.52
C PHE A 141 -18.67 -20.59 15.93
N THR A 142 -19.07 -20.73 14.67
CA THR A 142 -18.83 -21.96 13.90
C THR A 142 -17.38 -21.99 13.42
N GLY A 143 -16.69 -23.12 13.56
CA GLY A 143 -15.25 -23.23 13.30
C GLY A 143 -14.41 -23.05 14.56
N ARG A 144 -13.10 -22.86 14.38
CA ARG A 144 -12.15 -22.63 15.48
C ARG A 144 -12.29 -21.23 16.07
N CYS A 145 -11.85 -21.07 17.32
CA CYS A 145 -11.83 -19.80 18.04
C CYS A 145 -10.85 -18.81 17.43
N ASP A 146 -9.67 -19.29 17.02
CA ASP A 146 -8.68 -18.53 16.25
C ASP A 146 -8.52 -19.15 14.85
N PRO A 147 -9.24 -18.64 13.84
CA PRO A 147 -9.08 -19.08 12.46
C PRO A 147 -7.72 -18.70 11.85
N CYS A 148 -7.00 -17.73 12.42
CA CYS A 148 -5.69 -17.29 11.97
C CYS A 148 -4.53 -18.11 12.55
N GLN A 149 -4.81 -18.98 13.53
CA GLN A 149 -3.80 -19.84 14.14
C GLN A 149 -3.21 -20.81 13.11
N GLY A 150 -1.92 -20.65 12.81
CA GLY A 150 -1.19 -21.45 11.83
C GLY A 150 -1.34 -21.00 10.38
N VAL A 151 -1.95 -19.83 10.14
CA VAL A 151 -2.01 -19.22 8.81
C VAL A 151 -0.74 -18.41 8.56
N GLU A 152 0.11 -18.88 7.65
CA GLU A 152 1.28 -18.14 7.19
C GLU A 152 0.90 -17.24 6.01
N CYS A 153 0.95 -15.92 6.24
CA CYS A 153 0.63 -14.94 5.22
C CYS A 153 1.91 -14.46 4.49
N PRO A 154 1.89 -14.40 3.14
CA PRO A 154 3.05 -13.98 2.35
C PRO A 154 3.28 -12.46 2.40
N ASN A 155 4.50 -12.02 2.11
CA ASN A 155 4.85 -10.61 1.83
C ASN A 155 4.37 -9.60 2.89
N SER A 156 4.64 -9.87 4.17
CA SER A 156 4.29 -8.98 5.30
C SER A 156 2.78 -8.74 5.49
N GLN A 157 1.93 -9.56 4.87
CA GLN A 157 0.49 -9.57 5.12
C GLN A 157 0.20 -10.13 6.52
N VAL A 158 -0.85 -9.62 7.15
CA VAL A 158 -1.34 -10.09 8.45
C VAL A 158 -2.64 -10.85 8.22
N CYS A 159 -2.81 -11.97 8.92
CA CYS A 159 -4.06 -12.69 8.89
C CYS A 159 -5.13 -11.86 9.60
N GLN A 160 -6.20 -11.58 8.88
CA GLN A 160 -7.40 -10.90 9.35
C GLN A 160 -8.62 -11.77 9.03
N LEU A 161 -9.73 -11.57 9.72
CA LEU A 161 -10.96 -12.29 9.45
C LEU A 161 -11.88 -11.46 8.53
N ASP A 162 -12.54 -12.13 7.58
CA ASP A 162 -13.61 -11.52 6.80
C ASP A 162 -14.95 -11.49 7.58
N GLU A 163 -16.02 -10.96 6.96
CA GLU A 163 -17.38 -10.91 7.53
C GLU A 163 -17.95 -12.30 7.89
N HIS A 164 -17.35 -13.37 7.35
CA HIS A 164 -17.75 -14.76 7.57
C HIS A 164 -16.76 -15.51 8.48
N ARG A 165 -15.81 -14.83 9.12
CA ARG A 165 -14.74 -15.41 9.97
C ARG A 165 -13.78 -16.36 9.23
N ASN A 166 -13.62 -16.21 7.93
CA ASN A 166 -12.55 -16.87 7.20
C ASN A 166 -11.24 -16.10 7.39
N ALA A 167 -10.16 -16.83 7.62
CA ALA A 167 -8.82 -16.27 7.63
C ALA A 167 -8.43 -15.80 6.23
N ILE A 168 -8.13 -14.51 6.11
CA ILE A 168 -7.69 -13.86 4.90
C ILE A 168 -6.41 -13.08 5.16
N CYS A 169 -5.43 -13.17 4.27
CA CYS A 169 -4.22 -12.39 4.37
C CYS A 169 -4.44 -11.02 3.73
N ARG A 170 -4.25 -9.96 4.50
CA ARG A 170 -4.36 -8.57 4.02
C ARG A 170 -3.19 -7.75 4.52
N CYS A 171 -2.87 -6.68 3.79
CA CYS A 171 -1.95 -5.68 4.32
C CYS A 171 -2.59 -5.06 5.56
N ASN A 172 -1.82 -4.99 6.64
CA ASN A 172 -2.25 -4.23 7.79
C ASN A 172 -2.47 -2.77 7.35
N ALA A 173 -3.59 -2.17 7.71
CA ALA A 173 -3.89 -0.77 7.39
C ALA A 173 -3.84 0.12 8.64
N VAL A 174 -3.64 -0.49 9.81
CA VAL A 174 -3.68 0.19 11.11
C VAL A 174 -2.34 0.02 11.79
N CYS A 175 -1.65 1.14 11.98
CA CYS A 175 -0.43 1.21 12.77
C CYS A 175 -0.68 2.08 14.00
N SER A 176 0.01 1.76 15.09
CA SER A 176 0.12 2.67 16.24
C SER A 176 0.90 3.92 15.83
N ASP A 177 0.59 5.05 16.45
CA ASP A 177 1.28 6.33 16.21
C ASP A 177 2.61 6.44 16.98
N ASP A 178 3.14 5.28 17.43
CA ASP A 178 4.42 5.18 18.11
C ASP A 178 5.55 5.59 17.15
N MET A 179 6.18 6.73 17.42
CA MET A 179 7.30 7.26 16.64
C MET A 179 8.61 6.60 17.08
N ARG A 180 8.94 5.47 16.45
CA ARG A 180 10.21 4.75 16.62
C ARG A 180 10.80 4.44 15.25
N PRO A 181 11.53 5.39 14.65
CA PRO A 181 11.91 5.27 13.26
C PRO A 181 12.79 4.06 13.00
N VAL A 182 12.67 3.49 11.80
CA VAL A 182 13.50 2.37 11.32
C VAL A 182 13.99 2.64 9.91
N CYS A 183 15.22 2.21 9.62
CA CYS A 183 15.77 2.29 8.29
C CYS A 183 15.44 1.01 7.51
N GLY A 184 14.76 1.14 6.37
CA GLY A 184 14.40 0.05 5.48
C GLY A 184 15.55 -0.36 4.55
N SER A 185 15.47 -1.59 4.01
CA SER A 185 16.45 -2.12 3.05
C SER A 185 16.39 -1.49 1.67
N ASP A 186 15.39 -0.65 1.44
CA ASP A 186 15.23 0.26 0.32
C ASP A 186 15.87 1.64 0.58
N GLY A 187 16.52 1.81 1.75
CA GLY A 187 17.19 3.04 2.15
C GLY A 187 16.25 4.15 2.62
N ARG A 188 14.98 3.85 2.89
CA ARG A 188 14.00 4.84 3.38
C ARG A 188 13.81 4.74 4.89
N THR A 189 13.65 5.90 5.52
CA THR A 189 13.22 6.00 6.91
C THR A 189 11.71 5.80 7.00
N TYR A 190 11.28 4.88 7.84
CA TYR A 190 9.89 4.66 8.19
C TYR A 190 9.63 5.11 9.62
N SER A 191 8.48 5.74 9.87
CA SER A 191 8.10 6.25 11.20
C SER A 191 8.10 5.17 12.28
N ASN A 192 7.77 3.93 11.89
CA ASN A 192 7.94 2.74 12.71
C ASN A 192 7.98 1.47 11.84
N GLU A 193 8.31 0.35 12.47
CA GLU A 193 8.35 -0.94 11.79
C GLU A 193 6.99 -1.36 11.20
N CYS A 194 5.88 -0.94 11.82
CA CYS A 194 4.56 -1.21 11.26
C CYS A 194 4.38 -0.50 9.92
N THR A 195 4.68 0.79 9.83
CA THR A 195 4.54 1.54 8.57
C THR A 195 5.46 0.99 7.48
N LEU A 196 6.67 0.54 7.83
CA LEU A 196 7.54 -0.20 6.90
C LEU A 196 6.86 -1.47 6.36
N ARG A 197 6.32 -2.32 7.24
CA ARG A 197 5.69 -3.59 6.83
C ARG A 197 4.42 -3.36 6.00
N VAL A 198 3.66 -2.32 6.29
CA VAL A 198 2.48 -1.92 5.52
C VAL A 198 2.87 -1.50 4.10
N GLU A 199 3.90 -0.68 3.97
CA GLU A 199 4.44 -0.25 2.68
C GLU A 199 5.02 -1.44 1.89
N ALA A 200 5.84 -2.28 2.53
CA ALA A 200 6.33 -3.53 1.96
C ALA A 200 5.19 -4.40 1.39
N CYS A 201 4.11 -4.54 2.16
CA CYS A 201 2.93 -5.29 1.76
C CYS A 201 2.16 -4.65 0.60
N LYS A 202 1.85 -3.35 0.68
CA LYS A 202 1.11 -2.60 -0.36
C LYS A 202 1.83 -2.64 -1.69
N PHE A 203 3.13 -2.44 -1.67
CA PHE A 203 3.96 -2.38 -2.87
C PHE A 203 4.55 -3.73 -3.28
N ARG A 204 4.23 -4.81 -2.54
CA ARG A 204 4.75 -6.17 -2.75
C ARG A 204 6.28 -6.21 -2.83
N LYS A 205 6.93 -5.34 -2.06
CA LYS A 205 8.39 -5.23 -1.95
C LYS A 205 8.86 -6.01 -0.73
N ASN A 206 10.04 -6.62 -0.83
CA ASN A 206 10.68 -7.26 0.31
C ASN A 206 11.53 -6.25 1.07
N ILE A 207 10.86 -5.33 1.77
CA ILE A 207 11.51 -4.30 2.58
C ILE A 207 11.68 -4.86 3.99
N ARG A 208 12.92 -4.95 4.45
CA ARG A 208 13.28 -5.39 5.80
C ARG A 208 13.92 -4.25 6.57
N VAL A 209 13.81 -4.28 7.89
CA VAL A 209 14.53 -3.36 8.76
C VAL A 209 16.02 -3.67 8.66
N VAL A 210 16.84 -2.65 8.34
CA VAL A 210 18.30 -2.72 8.34
C VAL A 210 18.84 -2.35 9.72
N TYR A 211 18.38 -1.25 10.30
CA TYR A 211 18.68 -0.83 11.67
C TYR A 211 17.57 0.06 12.25
N SER A 212 17.53 0.15 13.58
CA SER A 212 16.64 1.06 14.32
C SER A 212 17.18 2.49 14.27
N GLY A 213 16.30 3.46 13.99
CA GLY A 213 16.63 4.86 13.77
C GLY A 213 16.30 5.31 12.34
N GLU A 214 16.44 6.61 12.09
CA GLU A 214 16.32 7.16 10.75
C GLU A 214 17.50 6.72 9.88
N CYS A 215 17.27 6.54 8.58
CA CYS A 215 18.35 6.34 7.62
C CYS A 215 19.21 7.61 7.54
N SER A 216 20.21 7.80 8.42
CA SER A 216 21.28 8.84 8.32
C SER A 216 22.28 8.81 9.49
N ALA A 217 23.27 7.92 9.41
CA ALA A 217 24.62 8.14 10.00
C ALA A 217 25.76 7.75 9.02
N GLY A 218 25.37 7.35 7.80
CA GLY A 218 26.24 7.06 6.67
C GLY A 218 25.42 7.24 5.40
N LYS A 219 26.03 7.77 4.33
CA LYS A 219 25.38 8.00 3.03
C LYS A 219 24.57 6.75 2.64
N ASN A 220 23.30 6.93 2.28
CA ASN A 220 22.46 5.82 1.83
C ASN A 220 23.15 5.14 0.63
N PRO A 221 23.52 3.86 0.74
CA PRO A 221 24.23 3.16 -0.34
C PRO A 221 23.42 3.10 -1.64
N CYS A 222 22.09 3.23 -1.58
CA CYS A 222 21.21 3.28 -2.74
C CYS A 222 21.08 4.67 -3.39
N GLU A 223 21.52 5.77 -2.75
CA GLU A 223 21.43 7.12 -3.34
C GLU A 223 22.41 7.35 -4.49
N ASN A 224 23.57 6.67 -4.46
CA ASN A 224 24.61 6.82 -5.48
C ASN A 224 24.64 5.69 -6.51
N ILE A 225 23.77 4.68 -6.38
CA ILE A 225 23.70 3.55 -7.30
C ILE A 225 22.54 3.75 -8.27
N VAL A 226 22.86 3.83 -9.56
CA VAL A 226 21.85 3.88 -10.61
C VAL A 226 21.60 2.44 -11.06
N CYS A 227 20.46 1.88 -10.67
CA CYS A 227 20.04 0.55 -11.09
C CYS A 227 19.49 0.56 -12.52
N GLY A 228 19.66 -0.56 -13.22
CA GLY A 228 19.13 -0.76 -14.55
C GLY A 228 17.60 -0.90 -14.58
N PRO A 229 16.99 -1.04 -15.78
CA PRO A 229 15.56 -1.20 -15.93
C PRO A 229 15.05 -2.42 -15.15
N PHE A 230 14.00 -2.23 -14.33
CA PHE A 230 13.37 -3.26 -13.50
C PHE A 230 14.30 -3.89 -12.44
N GLU A 231 15.44 -3.27 -12.14
CA GLU A 231 16.30 -3.60 -11.00
C GLU A 231 15.91 -2.73 -9.80
N ASP A 232 15.71 -3.35 -8.64
CA ASP A 232 15.53 -2.64 -7.38
C ASP A 232 16.87 -2.61 -6.61
N CYS A 233 17.20 -1.45 -6.04
CA CYS A 233 18.32 -1.38 -5.10
C CYS A 233 17.94 -2.07 -3.80
N ASN A 234 18.72 -3.09 -3.43
CA ASN A 234 18.58 -3.82 -2.18
C ASN A 234 19.85 -3.69 -1.36
N ILE A 235 19.70 -3.28 -0.11
CA ILE A 235 20.79 -3.25 0.88
C ILE A 235 20.86 -4.62 1.56
N ASP A 236 22.03 -5.25 1.51
CA ASP A 236 22.27 -6.55 2.16
C ASP A 236 22.45 -6.41 3.69
N LYS A 237 22.67 -7.54 4.39
CA LYS A 237 22.78 -7.55 5.87
C LYS A 237 24.08 -6.89 6.38
N TYR A 238 25.00 -6.56 5.47
CA TYR A 238 26.26 -5.88 5.75
C TYR A 238 26.20 -4.39 5.40
N GLY A 239 25.05 -3.89 4.93
CA GLY A 239 24.88 -2.49 4.54
C GLY A 239 25.36 -2.18 3.13
N ILE A 240 25.59 -3.18 2.27
CA ILE A 240 26.05 -3.00 0.90
C ILE A 240 24.83 -2.93 -0.03
N ALA A 241 24.68 -1.82 -0.76
CA ALA A 241 23.68 -1.70 -1.83
C ALA A 241 24.08 -2.51 -3.06
N SER A 242 23.12 -3.23 -3.61
CA SER A 242 23.27 -3.94 -4.88
C SER A 242 21.96 -3.87 -5.66
N CYS A 243 22.06 -3.66 -6.97
CA CYS A 243 20.91 -3.73 -7.86
C CYS A 243 20.56 -5.20 -8.11
N GLN A 244 19.33 -5.58 -7.80
CA GLN A 244 18.87 -6.96 -7.93
C GLN A 244 17.52 -6.99 -8.65
N CYS A 245 17.36 -7.97 -9.53
CA CYS A 245 16.07 -8.27 -10.14
C CYS A 245 15.13 -8.86 -9.10
N GLN A 246 13.83 -8.62 -9.29
CA GLN A 246 12.80 -9.23 -8.45
C GLN A 246 13.00 -10.77 -8.38
N PRO A 247 13.10 -11.37 -7.18
CA PRO A 247 13.53 -12.76 -7.05
C PRO A 247 12.45 -13.74 -7.51
N SER A 248 11.17 -13.41 -7.33
CA SER A 248 10.03 -14.22 -7.76
C SER A 248 8.82 -13.34 -8.07
N CYS A 249 7.95 -13.81 -8.96
CA CYS A 249 6.64 -13.20 -9.22
C CYS A 249 5.52 -14.10 -8.69
N GLU A 250 4.36 -13.49 -8.48
CA GLU A 250 3.15 -14.23 -8.15
C GLU A 250 2.74 -15.13 -9.34
N TYR A 251 2.28 -16.35 -9.06
CA TYR A 251 1.84 -17.29 -10.08
C TYR A 251 0.43 -16.95 -10.59
N VAL A 252 0.28 -15.76 -11.18
CA VAL A 252 -0.96 -15.31 -11.81
C VAL A 252 -0.85 -15.57 -13.31
N MET A 253 -1.81 -16.29 -13.89
CA MET A 253 -1.87 -16.57 -15.33
C MET A 253 -2.62 -15.45 -16.07
N LYS A 254 -1.89 -14.41 -16.46
CA LYS A 254 -2.38 -13.27 -17.27
C LYS A 254 -1.36 -12.99 -18.37
N PRO A 255 -1.36 -13.78 -19.46
CA PRO A 255 -0.24 -13.81 -20.39
C PRO A 255 -0.05 -12.47 -21.11
N VAL A 256 1.21 -12.14 -21.39
CA VAL A 256 1.60 -10.95 -22.17
C VAL A 256 2.62 -11.34 -23.23
N CYS A 257 2.52 -10.71 -24.40
CA CYS A 257 3.50 -10.88 -25.46
C CYS A 257 4.57 -9.79 -25.35
N GLY A 258 5.82 -10.21 -25.15
CA GLY A 258 6.96 -9.31 -25.12
C GLY A 258 7.39 -8.86 -26.51
N SER A 259 8.08 -7.72 -26.58
CA SER A 259 8.68 -7.18 -27.81
C SER A 259 9.77 -8.07 -28.41
N ASN A 260 10.25 -9.05 -27.65
CA ASN A 260 11.14 -10.12 -28.11
C ASN A 260 10.39 -11.31 -28.76
N GLY A 261 9.07 -11.22 -28.91
CA GLY A 261 8.24 -12.29 -29.48
C GLY A 261 8.03 -13.48 -28.54
N GLN A 262 8.35 -13.36 -27.25
CA GLN A 262 8.13 -14.41 -26.25
C GLN A 262 6.90 -14.14 -25.39
N THR A 263 6.14 -15.19 -25.10
CA THR A 263 5.01 -15.16 -24.16
C THR A 263 5.50 -15.27 -22.74
N TYR A 264 5.05 -14.37 -21.88
CA TYR A 264 5.26 -14.44 -20.44
C TYR A 264 3.94 -14.74 -19.73
N SER A 265 3.99 -15.52 -18.66
CA SER A 265 2.80 -15.92 -17.88
C SER A 265 2.08 -14.73 -17.25
N ASN A 266 2.83 -13.68 -16.91
CA ASN A 266 2.33 -12.37 -16.51
C ASN A 266 3.37 -11.27 -16.76
N GLU A 267 2.95 -10.02 -16.62
CA GLU A 267 3.81 -8.85 -16.82
C GLU A 267 4.99 -8.79 -15.85
N CYS A 268 4.83 -9.29 -14.62
CA CYS A 268 5.94 -9.36 -13.66
C CYS A 268 7.03 -10.30 -14.17
N GLU A 269 6.67 -11.49 -14.68
CA GLU A 269 7.64 -12.43 -15.25
C GLU A 269 8.33 -11.86 -16.50
N LEU A 270 7.63 -11.04 -17.29
CA LEU A 270 8.25 -10.29 -18.39
C LEU A 270 9.30 -9.30 -17.85
N GLN A 271 8.94 -8.45 -16.89
CA GLN A 271 9.84 -7.45 -16.30
C GLN A 271 11.05 -8.12 -15.60
N ARG A 272 10.81 -9.20 -14.86
CA ARG A 272 11.85 -10.00 -14.21
C ARG A 272 12.81 -10.61 -15.24
N ASN A 273 12.28 -11.19 -16.32
CA ASN A 273 13.12 -11.75 -17.37
C ASN A 273 13.90 -10.66 -18.12
N ALA A 274 13.28 -9.52 -18.41
CA ALA A 274 13.94 -8.34 -19.00
C ALA A 274 15.13 -7.89 -18.14
N CYS A 275 14.94 -7.80 -16.83
CA CYS A 275 15.97 -7.51 -15.85
C CYS A 275 17.11 -8.55 -15.89
N LEU A 276 16.77 -9.84 -15.76
CA LEU A 276 17.74 -10.94 -15.72
C LEU A 276 18.58 -11.03 -17.02
N MET A 277 17.97 -10.75 -18.17
CA MET A 277 18.64 -10.74 -19.47
C MET A 277 19.37 -9.42 -19.76
N LYS A 278 19.22 -8.39 -18.90
CA LYS A 278 19.71 -7.02 -19.12
C LYS A 278 19.28 -6.45 -20.47
N ARG A 279 18.02 -6.69 -20.84
CA ARG A 279 17.43 -6.24 -22.10
C ARG A 279 16.13 -5.51 -21.84
N HIS A 280 15.88 -4.45 -22.60
CA HIS A 280 14.62 -3.73 -22.53
C HIS A 280 13.54 -4.50 -23.30
N VAL A 281 12.71 -5.26 -22.58
CA VAL A 281 11.55 -5.97 -23.14
C VAL A 281 10.30 -5.30 -22.60
N THR A 282 9.50 -4.73 -23.49
CA THR A 282 8.17 -4.16 -23.19
C THR A 282 7.05 -5.11 -23.62
N VAL A 283 5.87 -4.94 -23.02
CA VAL A 283 4.64 -5.59 -23.49
C VAL A 283 4.21 -4.95 -24.81
N VAL A 284 3.96 -5.77 -25.84
CA VAL A 284 3.39 -5.34 -27.12
C VAL A 284 1.87 -5.43 -27.10
N TYR A 285 1.35 -6.57 -26.63
CA TYR A 285 -0.09 -6.80 -26.46
C TYR A 285 -0.35 -7.80 -25.32
N LYS A 286 -1.58 -7.78 -24.80
CA LYS A 286 -2.05 -8.75 -23.79
C LYS A 286 -2.43 -10.05 -24.51
N GLY A 287 -1.92 -11.20 -24.04
CA GLY A 287 -2.09 -12.51 -24.68
C GLY A 287 -0.76 -13.23 -24.95
N ALA A 288 -0.83 -14.44 -25.50
CA ALA A 288 0.36 -15.20 -25.92
C ALA A 288 0.88 -14.72 -27.29
N CYS A 289 2.20 -14.70 -27.46
CA CYS A 289 2.83 -14.53 -28.77
C CYS A 289 2.57 -15.76 -29.65
N GLY A 290 2.42 -15.53 -30.96
CA GLY A 290 2.33 -16.59 -31.97
C GLY A 290 0.92 -17.12 -32.23
N ASP A 291 -0.08 -16.72 -31.45
CA ASP A 291 -1.45 -16.82 -31.93
C ASP A 291 -1.56 -15.91 -33.17
N THR A 292 -2.12 -16.41 -34.28
CA THR A 292 -2.65 -15.59 -35.38
C THR A 292 -3.87 -14.79 -34.92
N GLY A 293 -3.83 -14.32 -33.69
CA GLY A 293 -4.87 -13.57 -33.03
C GLY A 293 -4.92 -12.16 -33.60
N PRO A 294 -6.08 -11.49 -33.50
CA PRO A 294 -6.30 -10.20 -34.14
C PRO A 294 -5.29 -9.10 -33.77
N CYS A 295 -4.61 -9.20 -32.62
CA CYS A 295 -3.62 -8.23 -32.15
C CYS A 295 -2.18 -8.45 -32.67
N HIS A 296 -1.89 -9.54 -33.37
CA HIS A 296 -0.53 -9.86 -33.81
C HIS A 296 0.08 -8.82 -34.77
N ASN A 297 -0.70 -8.37 -35.75
CA ASN A 297 -0.30 -7.36 -36.75
C ASN A 297 -0.98 -6.00 -36.52
N TYR A 298 -1.64 -5.82 -35.37
CA TYR A 298 -2.40 -4.60 -35.09
C TYR A 298 -1.53 -3.63 -34.29
N VAL A 299 -0.98 -2.65 -35.00
CA VAL A 299 -0.10 -1.65 -34.41
C VAL A 299 -0.93 -0.53 -33.79
N CYS A 300 -0.70 -0.31 -32.50
CA CYS A 300 -1.29 0.79 -31.75
C CYS A 300 -0.28 1.94 -31.61
N SER A 301 -0.72 3.17 -31.88
CA SER A 301 0.10 4.39 -31.78
C SER A 301 0.04 5.00 -30.38
N PHE A 302 0.97 5.91 -30.09
CA PHE A 302 0.96 6.76 -28.89
C PHE A 302 0.99 5.98 -27.56
N GLY A 303 1.68 4.84 -27.50
CA GLY A 303 1.78 4.05 -26.26
C GLY A 303 0.52 3.25 -25.90
N ALA A 304 -0.49 3.21 -26.77
CA ALA A 304 -1.67 2.37 -26.60
C ALA A 304 -1.33 0.87 -26.77
N LEU A 305 -2.07 0.01 -26.07
CA LEU A 305 -1.93 -1.44 -26.13
C LEU A 305 -3.06 -2.05 -26.97
N CYS A 306 -2.74 -3.07 -27.77
CA CYS A 306 -3.79 -3.83 -28.45
C CYS A 306 -4.51 -4.75 -27.46
N VAL A 307 -5.84 -4.68 -27.46
CA VAL A 307 -6.75 -5.53 -26.70
C VAL A 307 -7.85 -6.08 -27.60
N LEU A 308 -8.39 -7.24 -27.26
CA LEU A 308 -9.53 -7.82 -27.97
C LEU A 308 -10.84 -7.28 -27.40
N LYS A 309 -11.62 -6.57 -28.23
CA LYS A 309 -13.00 -6.17 -27.92
C LYS A 309 -13.93 -6.88 -28.89
N ASN A 310 -14.78 -7.79 -28.38
CA ASN A 310 -15.72 -8.57 -29.18
C ASN A 310 -15.03 -9.29 -30.37
N ASP A 311 -13.92 -9.99 -30.09
CA ASP A 311 -13.09 -10.70 -31.08
C ASP A 311 -12.47 -9.82 -32.19
N ARG A 312 -12.47 -8.49 -32.03
CA ARG A 312 -11.78 -7.54 -32.92
C ARG A 312 -10.64 -6.84 -32.17
N PRO A 313 -9.53 -6.52 -32.87
CA PRO A 313 -8.43 -5.81 -32.25
C PRO A 313 -8.80 -4.33 -32.10
N GLY A 314 -8.55 -3.78 -30.92
CA GLY A 314 -8.74 -2.36 -30.62
C GLY A 314 -7.58 -1.83 -29.78
N CYS A 315 -7.27 -0.55 -29.91
CA CYS A 315 -6.27 0.11 -29.07
C CYS A 315 -6.91 0.69 -27.83
N GLU A 316 -6.32 0.43 -26.67
CA GLU A 316 -6.73 1.00 -25.40
C GLU A 316 -5.51 1.49 -24.62
N CYS A 317 -5.68 2.58 -23.89
CA CYS A 317 -4.60 3.14 -23.08
C CYS A 317 -4.27 2.20 -21.91
N PRO A 318 -2.99 2.12 -21.49
CA PRO A 318 -2.57 1.23 -20.43
C PRO A 318 -3.15 1.64 -19.07
N THR A 319 -3.55 0.64 -18.28
CA THR A 319 -3.87 0.82 -16.85
C THR A 319 -2.58 0.79 -16.05
N CYS A 320 -2.27 1.84 -15.30
CA CYS A 320 -0.96 2.01 -14.70
C CYS A 320 -0.95 1.80 -13.17
N PRO A 321 0.10 1.18 -12.62
CA PRO A 321 0.33 1.15 -11.19
C PRO A 321 0.74 2.53 -10.65
N GLU A 322 0.51 2.76 -9.36
CA GLU A 322 0.89 3.98 -8.64
C GLU A 322 2.36 3.97 -8.16
N ARG A 323 3.23 3.18 -8.79
CA ARG A 323 4.66 3.13 -8.43
C ARG A 323 5.37 4.43 -8.80
N PHE A 324 6.26 4.90 -7.94
CA PHE A 324 7.05 6.11 -8.17
C PHE A 324 8.46 5.74 -8.66
N GLU A 325 8.61 5.74 -9.98
CA GLU A 325 9.84 5.48 -10.74
C GLU A 325 9.96 6.57 -11.82
N PRO A 326 10.34 7.80 -11.44
CA PRO A 326 10.10 8.97 -12.27
C PRO A 326 10.90 8.93 -13.58
N VAL A 327 10.28 9.42 -14.65
CA VAL A 327 10.92 9.61 -15.96
C VAL A 327 10.66 11.02 -16.47
N CYS A 328 11.66 11.61 -17.13
CA CYS A 328 11.51 12.87 -17.82
C CYS A 328 11.11 12.59 -19.27
N GLY A 329 9.95 13.10 -19.69
CA GLY A 329 9.47 12.97 -21.06
C GLY A 329 10.21 13.91 -22.01
N SER A 330 10.19 13.58 -23.31
CA SER A 330 10.72 14.43 -24.39
C SER A 330 9.99 15.77 -24.54
N ASP A 331 8.85 15.92 -23.89
CA ASP A 331 8.07 17.15 -23.75
C ASP A 331 8.48 18.02 -22.55
N GLY A 332 9.49 17.59 -21.79
CA GLY A 332 10.00 18.30 -20.62
C GLY A 332 9.13 18.13 -19.36
N ILE A 333 8.18 17.19 -19.38
CA ILE A 333 7.30 16.90 -18.24
C ILE A 333 7.81 15.69 -17.46
N SER A 334 7.77 15.79 -16.13
CA SER A 334 8.10 14.68 -15.25
C SER A 334 6.88 13.77 -15.06
N TYR A 335 7.04 12.48 -15.34
CA TYR A 335 6.02 11.47 -15.12
C TYR A 335 6.41 10.58 -13.95
N THR A 336 5.44 10.22 -13.09
CA THR A 336 5.71 9.41 -11.90
C THR A 336 6.21 8.00 -12.24
N ASN A 337 5.88 7.49 -13.43
CA ASN A 337 6.46 6.28 -14.02
C ASN A 337 6.24 6.25 -15.53
N GLU A 338 6.99 5.40 -16.23
CA GLU A 338 6.89 5.21 -17.67
C GLU A 338 5.49 4.80 -18.14
N CYS A 339 4.74 4.01 -17.36
CA CYS A 339 3.38 3.65 -17.74
C CYS A 339 2.49 4.89 -17.78
N LYS A 340 2.55 5.76 -16.77
CA LYS A 340 1.76 7.00 -16.75
C LYS A 340 2.15 7.94 -17.90
N MET A 341 3.44 8.01 -18.25
CA MET A 341 3.88 8.71 -19.46
C MET A 341 3.22 8.15 -20.73
N LYS A 342 3.21 6.82 -20.91
CA LYS A 342 2.57 6.15 -22.05
C LYS A 342 1.05 6.30 -22.06
N ARG A 343 0.42 6.35 -20.88
CA ARG A 343 -1.02 6.61 -20.76
C ARG A 343 -1.37 8.03 -21.20
N GLU A 344 -0.63 9.02 -20.71
CA GLU A 344 -0.78 10.41 -21.13
C GLU A 344 -0.58 10.56 -22.65
N ALA A 345 0.49 9.97 -23.18
CA ALA A 345 0.75 9.93 -24.62
C ALA A 345 -0.45 9.37 -25.40
N CYS A 346 -1.07 8.30 -24.90
CA CYS A 346 -2.22 7.65 -25.51
C CYS A 346 -3.51 8.49 -25.45
N GLU A 347 -3.81 9.07 -24.28
CA GLU A 347 -4.99 9.87 -24.03
C GLU A 347 -4.95 11.18 -24.85
N GLU A 348 -3.78 11.82 -24.87
CA GLU A 348 -3.54 13.10 -25.56
C GLU A 348 -3.14 12.93 -27.03
N ARG A 349 -2.92 11.69 -27.50
CA ARG A 349 -2.42 11.36 -28.86
C ARG A 349 -1.13 12.09 -29.21
N LYS A 350 -0.18 12.12 -28.27
CA LYS A 350 1.14 12.73 -28.43
C LYS A 350 2.21 11.65 -28.43
N GLU A 351 3.27 11.85 -29.23
CA GLU A 351 4.44 10.99 -29.19
C GLU A 351 5.39 11.50 -28.11
N ILE A 352 5.47 10.78 -26.98
CA ILE A 352 6.30 11.13 -25.83
C ILE A 352 7.28 9.98 -25.61
N SER A 353 8.56 10.24 -25.83
CA SER A 353 9.65 9.31 -25.52
C SER A 353 10.32 9.70 -24.21
N ILE A 354 10.99 8.76 -23.55
CA ILE A 354 11.79 9.08 -22.36
C ILE A 354 13.01 9.91 -22.81
N ALA A 355 13.14 11.13 -22.30
CA ALA A 355 14.34 11.94 -22.45
C ALA A 355 15.46 11.40 -21.55
N TYR A 356 15.18 11.22 -20.25
CA TYR A 356 16.08 10.58 -19.29
C TYR A 356 15.32 10.04 -18.07
N MET A 357 15.97 9.15 -17.32
CA MET A 357 15.43 8.61 -16.06
C MET A 357 15.55 9.63 -14.94
N GLY A 358 14.50 9.78 -14.13
CA GLY A 358 14.39 10.78 -13.07
C GLY A 358 13.37 11.88 -13.39
N LEU A 359 13.23 12.84 -12.48
CA LEU A 359 12.40 14.02 -12.70
C LEU A 359 13.11 14.96 -13.68
N CYS A 360 12.33 15.66 -14.51
CA CYS A 360 12.85 16.78 -15.29
C CYS A 360 13.33 17.87 -14.33
N ASN A 361 14.53 18.39 -14.59
CA ASN A 361 15.16 19.40 -13.75
C ASN A 361 15.82 20.47 -14.63
N THR A 362 15.70 21.72 -14.19
CA THR A 362 16.29 22.89 -14.85
C THR A 362 17.28 23.56 -13.92
N CYS A 363 18.22 24.35 -14.45
CA CYS A 363 19.16 25.08 -13.59
C CYS A 363 18.47 26.12 -12.70
N SER A 364 17.28 26.60 -13.06
CA SER A 364 16.47 27.48 -12.21
C SER A 364 15.92 26.79 -10.96
N GLN A 365 15.83 25.45 -10.97
CA GLN A 365 15.31 24.63 -9.86
C GLN A 365 16.38 23.76 -9.19
N THR A 366 17.62 23.81 -9.69
CA THR A 366 18.72 22.97 -9.20
C THR A 366 19.69 23.81 -8.40
N GLN A 367 19.79 23.56 -7.09
CA GLN A 367 20.78 24.19 -6.21
C GLN A 367 22.02 23.31 -6.13
N CYS A 368 23.13 23.80 -6.67
CA CYS A 368 24.40 23.07 -6.67
C CYS A 368 25.20 23.35 -5.40
N GLU A 369 25.63 22.28 -4.73
CA GLU A 369 26.47 22.37 -3.53
C GLU A 369 27.96 22.57 -3.86
N TYR A 370 28.75 22.95 -2.86
CA TYR A 370 30.21 23.07 -2.94
C TYR A 370 30.72 24.00 -4.05
N TYR A 371 29.98 25.06 -4.36
CA TYR A 371 30.28 26.00 -5.44
C TYR A 371 30.32 25.37 -6.85
N ALA A 372 29.68 24.20 -7.03
CA ALA A 372 29.44 23.66 -8.37
C ALA A 372 28.52 24.60 -9.16
N VAL A 373 28.74 24.66 -10.47
CA VAL A 373 27.95 25.46 -11.41
C VAL A 373 26.96 24.55 -12.11
N CYS A 374 25.72 24.99 -12.23
CA CYS A 374 24.73 24.23 -13.00
C CYS A 374 24.93 24.45 -14.50
N GLU A 375 25.06 23.35 -15.24
CA GLU A 375 25.08 23.30 -16.69
C GLU A 375 23.97 22.36 -17.21
N LEU A 376 23.43 22.67 -18.38
CA LEU A 376 22.45 21.82 -19.05
C LEU A 376 23.18 20.85 -19.99
N ASP A 377 23.13 19.56 -19.68
CA ASP A 377 23.60 18.48 -20.56
C ASP A 377 22.39 17.78 -21.19
N ASN A 378 22.21 17.92 -22.51
CA ASN A 378 21.06 17.38 -23.26
C ASN A 378 19.69 17.71 -22.63
N GLY A 379 19.56 18.90 -22.03
CA GLY A 379 18.32 19.35 -21.38
C GLY A 379 18.18 18.95 -19.91
N ARG A 380 19.12 18.17 -19.35
CA ARG A 380 19.19 17.81 -17.93
C ARG A 380 20.09 18.80 -17.19
N ALA A 381 19.61 19.36 -16.08
CA ALA A 381 20.44 20.16 -15.21
C ALA A 381 21.45 19.28 -14.44
N THR A 382 22.73 19.62 -14.56
CA THR A 382 23.87 18.91 -13.97
C THR A 382 24.79 19.88 -13.25
N CYS A 383 25.23 19.55 -12.04
CA CYS A 383 26.17 20.37 -11.28
C CYS A 383 27.60 19.93 -11.61
N VAL A 384 28.38 20.82 -12.20
CA VAL A 384 29.77 20.54 -12.60
C VAL A 384 30.73 21.51 -11.91
N CYS A 385 31.94 21.04 -11.62
CA CYS A 385 32.95 21.90 -11.02
C CYS A 385 33.52 22.88 -12.06
N PRO A 386 33.75 24.16 -11.70
CA PRO A 386 34.39 25.10 -12.61
C PRO A 386 35.75 24.55 -13.07
N GLN A 387 36.00 24.57 -14.38
CA GLN A 387 37.22 23.99 -14.97
C GLN A 387 38.29 25.04 -15.27
N ARG A 388 37.96 26.33 -15.21
CA ARG A 388 38.86 27.42 -15.59
C ARG A 388 38.71 28.57 -14.62
N CYS A 389 39.84 29.03 -14.10
CA CYS A 389 39.95 30.24 -13.33
C CYS A 389 40.77 31.28 -14.09
N VAL A 390 40.39 32.56 -13.92
CA VAL A 390 41.22 33.67 -14.40
C VAL A 390 42.47 33.71 -13.52
N LYS A 391 43.65 33.80 -14.14
CA LYS A 391 44.94 33.89 -13.41
C LYS A 391 45.10 35.27 -12.80
N ILE A 392 44.51 35.46 -11.63
CA ILE A 392 44.63 36.66 -10.81
C ILE A 392 45.43 36.27 -9.56
N GLU A 393 46.47 37.04 -9.24
CA GLU A 393 47.26 36.88 -8.01
C GLU A 393 46.58 37.62 -6.86
N ALA A 394 45.54 37.00 -6.30
CA ALA A 394 44.75 37.55 -5.20
C ALA A 394 44.54 36.44 -4.15
N LYS A 395 45.62 36.08 -3.45
CA LYS A 395 45.63 34.93 -2.53
C LYS A 395 44.55 35.05 -1.46
N VAL A 396 43.95 33.91 -1.13
CA VAL A 396 42.94 33.80 -0.06
C VAL A 396 43.26 32.61 0.84
N CYS A 397 42.96 32.73 2.12
CA CYS A 397 43.02 31.63 3.07
C CYS A 397 41.64 30.97 3.17
N GLY A 398 41.58 29.66 3.00
CA GLY A 398 40.36 28.89 3.27
C GLY A 398 40.18 28.62 4.76
N ASN A 399 38.94 28.36 5.18
CA ASN A 399 38.61 27.86 6.52
C ASN A 399 39.22 26.47 6.83
N ASP A 400 39.73 25.79 5.80
CA ASP A 400 40.51 24.55 5.89
C ASP A 400 41.99 24.79 6.23
N GLY A 401 42.40 26.05 6.43
CA GLY A 401 43.77 26.45 6.73
C GLY A 401 44.71 26.40 5.53
N VAL A 402 44.19 26.25 4.31
CA VAL A 402 44.98 26.19 3.08
C VAL A 402 44.96 27.53 2.35
N THR A 403 46.11 27.95 1.84
CA THR A 403 46.21 29.16 1.01
C THR A 403 45.97 28.81 -0.46
N TYR A 404 45.02 29.52 -1.08
CA TYR A 404 44.66 29.39 -2.49
C TYR A 404 45.15 30.60 -3.28
N GLN A 405 45.49 30.41 -4.56
CA GLN A 405 46.01 31.48 -5.42
C GLN A 405 45.00 32.60 -5.64
N ASN A 406 43.72 32.24 -5.70
CA ASN A 406 42.58 33.15 -5.71
C ASN A 406 41.31 32.42 -5.27
N GLU A 407 40.23 33.17 -5.09
CA GLU A 407 38.93 32.63 -4.67
C GLU A 407 38.34 31.62 -5.67
N CYS A 408 38.62 31.75 -6.97
CA CYS A 408 38.16 30.77 -7.96
C CYS A 408 38.82 29.41 -7.71
N GLU A 409 40.14 29.37 -7.52
CA GLU A 409 40.87 28.12 -7.22
C GLU A 409 40.39 27.48 -5.91
N LEU A 410 40.02 28.29 -4.91
CA LEU A 410 39.39 27.81 -3.68
C LEU A 410 38.04 27.14 -3.97
N ARG A 411 37.17 27.77 -4.77
CA ARG A 411 35.86 27.19 -5.15
C ARG A 411 35.99 25.91 -5.97
N VAL A 412 36.99 25.84 -6.86
CA VAL A 412 37.31 24.61 -7.61
C VAL A 412 37.75 23.50 -6.65
N ALA A 413 38.61 23.81 -5.69
CA ALA A 413 39.04 22.85 -4.68
C ALA A 413 37.88 22.38 -3.79
N ALA A 414 37.00 23.30 -3.39
CA ALA A 414 35.78 23.01 -2.64
C ALA A 414 34.88 22.03 -3.40
N CYS A 415 34.61 22.31 -4.68
CA CYS A 415 33.76 21.48 -5.53
C CYS A 415 34.38 20.09 -5.79
N THR A 416 35.66 20.03 -6.15
CA THR A 416 36.34 18.79 -6.52
C THR A 416 36.56 17.86 -5.32
N LYS A 417 36.75 18.42 -4.12
CA LYS A 417 36.85 17.66 -2.86
C LYS A 417 35.50 17.41 -2.18
N GLN A 418 34.41 18.01 -2.66
CA GLN A 418 33.07 17.97 -2.05
C GLN A 418 33.09 18.44 -0.58
N LEU A 419 33.73 19.59 -0.33
CA LEU A 419 33.88 20.19 1.00
C LEU A 419 33.40 21.65 0.99
N TYR A 420 32.79 22.08 2.09
CA TYR A 420 32.40 23.47 2.29
C TYR A 420 33.61 24.32 2.71
N ILE A 421 34.44 24.67 1.72
CA ILE A 421 35.60 25.53 1.91
C ILE A 421 35.20 26.97 1.58
N SER A 422 35.20 27.85 2.58
CA SER A 422 34.90 29.28 2.41
C SER A 422 36.16 30.12 2.65
N VAL A 423 36.16 31.36 2.15
CA VAL A 423 37.25 32.30 2.42
C VAL A 423 37.21 32.69 3.91
N ALA A 424 38.24 32.30 4.64
CA ALA A 424 38.46 32.70 6.03
C ALA A 424 39.10 34.08 6.14
N SER A 425 40.09 34.38 5.28
CA SER A 425 40.74 35.70 5.22
C SER A 425 41.30 36.00 3.83
N ARG A 426 41.49 37.29 3.54
CA ARG A 426 42.25 37.76 2.37
C ARG A 426 43.75 37.67 2.65
N GLY A 427 44.49 37.18 1.67
CA GLY A 427 45.92 36.90 1.78
C GLY A 427 46.24 35.45 2.20
N PRO A 428 47.53 35.11 2.31
CA PRO A 428 48.00 33.81 2.80
C PRO A 428 47.60 33.49 4.26
N CYS A 429 47.42 32.21 4.57
CA CYS A 429 47.00 31.75 5.90
C CYS A 429 48.06 32.02 6.99
N ASP A 430 49.34 31.99 6.65
CA ASP A 430 50.46 32.21 7.56
C ASP A 430 50.48 33.63 8.16
N LEU A 431 49.89 34.61 7.48
CA LEU A 431 49.85 35.99 7.97
C LEU A 431 48.84 36.20 9.11
N CYS A 432 47.79 35.38 9.20
CA CYS A 432 46.73 35.54 10.19
C CYS A 432 46.74 34.50 11.32
N ILE A 433 47.65 33.51 11.28
CA ILE A 433 47.76 32.43 12.28
C ILE A 433 47.93 32.95 13.72
N ASN A 434 48.64 34.06 13.92
CA ASN A 434 48.92 34.63 15.25
C ASN A 434 48.21 35.98 15.48
N VAL A 435 47.24 36.34 14.64
CA VAL A 435 46.57 37.64 14.69
C VAL A 435 45.17 37.46 15.27
N HIS A 436 45.00 37.77 16.56
CA HIS A 436 43.70 37.77 17.22
C HIS A 436 43.02 39.13 17.08
N CYS A 437 42.07 39.20 16.15
CA CYS A 437 41.24 40.38 15.95
C CYS A 437 40.08 40.42 16.95
N LYS A 438 39.90 41.57 17.61
CA LYS A 438 38.83 41.82 18.58
C LYS A 438 37.66 42.57 17.93
N TYR A 439 36.51 42.55 18.60
CA TYR A 439 35.37 43.41 18.26
C TYR A 439 34.81 43.19 16.85
N GLY A 440 34.72 41.95 16.35
CA GLY A 440 34.17 41.70 15.01
C GLY A 440 35.08 42.10 13.84
N ALA A 441 36.30 42.59 14.11
CA ALA A 441 37.33 42.79 13.10
C ALA A 441 37.78 41.45 12.50
N ARG A 442 38.10 41.45 11.20
CA ARG A 442 38.68 40.28 10.53
C ARG A 442 40.14 40.56 10.17
N CYS A 443 40.96 39.51 10.14
CA CYS A 443 42.34 39.64 9.70
C CYS A 443 42.39 39.68 8.17
N GLU A 444 43.01 40.70 7.61
CA GLU A 444 43.39 40.81 6.20
C GLU A 444 44.88 41.14 6.13
N ASP A 445 45.67 40.31 5.44
CA ASP A 445 47.11 40.52 5.23
C ASP A 445 47.90 40.79 6.54
N GLY A 446 47.54 40.07 7.62
CA GLY A 446 48.17 40.21 8.94
C GLY A 446 47.75 41.43 9.76
N ARG A 447 46.72 42.18 9.31
CA ARG A 447 46.16 43.33 10.03
C ARG A 447 44.68 43.12 10.32
N CYS A 448 44.23 43.56 11.50
CA CYS A 448 42.82 43.57 11.82
C CYS A 448 42.13 44.76 11.17
N VAL A 449 41.17 44.49 10.29
CA VAL A 449 40.38 45.50 9.60
C VAL A 449 38.90 45.28 9.89
N CYS A 450 38.17 46.39 10.02
CA CYS A 450 36.71 46.32 10.11
C CYS A 450 36.13 45.95 8.74
N PRO A 451 35.05 45.16 8.68
CA PRO A 451 34.33 44.91 7.44
C PRO A 451 33.95 46.24 6.77
N THR A 452 34.45 46.50 5.55
CA THR A 452 34.12 47.73 4.79
C THR A 452 32.95 47.51 3.84
N GLU A 453 32.87 46.32 3.24
CA GLU A 453 31.80 45.88 2.35
C GLU A 453 30.97 44.81 3.05
N CYS A 454 29.69 45.10 3.27
CA CYS A 454 28.73 44.14 3.76
C CYS A 454 27.67 43.85 2.69
N PRO A 455 27.28 42.59 2.50
CA PRO A 455 26.16 42.22 1.63
C PRO A 455 24.86 42.99 1.95
N GLU A 456 24.08 43.36 0.93
CA GLU A 456 22.80 44.07 1.12
C GLU A 456 21.59 43.17 1.43
N ASN A 457 21.80 41.85 1.50
CA ASN A 457 20.78 40.89 1.93
C ASN A 457 20.28 41.20 3.34
N TYR A 458 18.99 40.93 3.54
CA TYR A 458 18.28 41.15 4.81
C TYR A 458 18.13 39.81 5.51
N ASP A 459 19.09 39.49 6.40
CA ASP A 459 19.13 38.29 7.24
C ASP A 459 19.33 38.74 8.69
N PRO A 460 18.28 39.26 9.35
CA PRO A 460 18.43 40.07 10.55
C PRO A 460 19.06 39.29 11.72
N VAL A 461 19.87 39.96 12.52
CA VAL A 461 20.44 39.41 13.76
C VAL A 461 20.18 40.35 14.92
N CYS A 462 19.67 39.81 16.02
CA CYS A 462 19.54 40.52 17.28
C CYS A 462 20.84 40.38 18.08
N SER A 463 21.46 41.51 18.40
CA SER A 463 22.75 41.58 19.09
C SER A 463 22.58 41.80 20.61
N SER A 464 23.64 41.54 21.37
CA SER A 464 23.70 41.67 22.83
C SER A 464 23.49 43.09 23.36
N ASP A 465 23.58 44.10 22.50
CA ASP A 465 23.23 45.49 22.79
C ASP A 465 21.72 45.79 22.65
N GLY A 466 20.92 44.80 22.25
CA GLY A 466 19.49 44.92 22.01
C GLY A 466 19.14 45.55 20.66
N THR A 467 20.12 45.66 19.75
CA THR A 467 19.93 46.23 18.40
C THR A 467 19.75 45.12 17.38
N THR A 468 18.75 45.25 16.50
CA THR A 468 18.62 44.41 15.29
C THR A 468 19.53 44.96 14.20
N TYR A 469 20.46 44.14 13.71
CA TYR A 469 21.29 44.43 12.55
C TYR A 469 20.74 43.73 11.33
N ARG A 470 20.85 44.37 10.15
CA ARG A 470 20.35 43.86 8.86
C ARG A 470 20.93 42.49 8.48
N ASN A 471 22.17 42.25 8.87
CA ASN A 471 22.86 40.97 8.78
C ASN A 471 24.05 40.92 9.74
N GLU A 472 24.64 39.74 9.90
CA GLU A 472 25.77 39.54 10.82
C GLU A 472 27.01 40.36 10.44
N CYS A 473 27.22 40.66 9.15
CA CYS A 473 28.33 41.51 8.71
C CYS A 473 28.19 42.94 9.26
N GLU A 474 26.98 43.50 9.17
CA GLU A 474 26.66 44.84 9.69
C GLU A 474 26.85 44.92 11.21
N MET A 475 26.45 43.88 11.94
CA MET A 475 26.70 43.78 13.38
C MET A 475 28.20 43.77 13.70
N ARG A 476 28.99 42.94 13.00
CA ARG A 476 30.44 42.84 13.20
C ARG A 476 31.17 44.13 12.80
N ARG A 477 30.70 44.84 11.78
CA ARG A 477 31.20 46.18 11.41
C ARG A 477 30.99 47.18 12.53
N ALA A 478 29.77 47.29 13.03
CA ALA A 478 29.43 48.19 14.12
C ALA A 478 30.22 47.85 15.40
N ALA A 479 30.37 46.57 15.74
CA ALA A 479 31.20 46.11 16.85
C ALA A 479 32.66 46.61 16.70
N CYS A 480 33.20 46.53 15.48
CA CYS A 480 34.59 46.87 15.18
C CYS A 480 34.85 48.37 15.24
N GLU A 481 33.98 49.16 14.61
CA GLU A 481 34.08 50.61 14.57
C GLU A 481 33.89 51.25 15.95
N GLN A 482 33.02 50.67 16.77
CA GLN A 482 32.71 51.17 18.11
C GLN A 482 33.57 50.51 19.20
N THR A 483 34.46 49.59 18.82
CA THR A 483 35.36 48.86 19.74
C THR A 483 34.61 48.17 20.90
N MET A 484 33.45 47.58 20.59
CA MET A 484 32.60 46.90 21.55
C MET A 484 32.39 45.43 21.18
N GLU A 485 32.23 44.58 22.19
CA GLU A 485 31.99 43.15 22.00
C GLU A 485 30.50 42.91 21.86
N LEU A 486 30.07 42.67 20.62
CA LEU A 486 28.70 42.29 20.31
C LEU A 486 28.64 40.80 20.01
N ASN A 487 27.68 40.12 20.64
CA ASN A 487 27.37 38.73 20.38
C ASN A 487 25.96 38.63 19.81
N VAL A 488 25.76 37.71 18.86
CA VAL A 488 24.41 37.38 18.39
C VAL A 488 23.65 36.71 19.53
N LEU A 489 22.55 37.32 19.97
CA LEU A 489 21.60 36.70 20.88
C LEU A 489 20.69 35.73 20.12
N ILE A 490 20.11 36.18 19.01
CA ILE A 490 19.15 35.44 18.20
C ILE A 490 19.33 35.81 16.72
N TYR A 491 19.23 34.82 15.83
CA TYR A 491 19.09 35.04 14.39
C TYR A 491 17.61 35.37 14.11
N GLY A 492 17.32 36.62 13.75
CA GLY A 492 15.99 37.23 13.73
C GLY A 492 15.99 38.66 14.25
N GLU A 493 14.83 39.31 14.28
CA GLU A 493 14.70 40.65 14.85
C GLU A 493 14.59 40.60 16.38
N CYS A 494 15.08 41.63 17.09
CA CYS A 494 14.94 41.69 18.55
C CYS A 494 13.46 41.76 19.03
N GLU A 495 12.51 42.09 18.14
CA GLU A 495 11.08 42.13 18.44
C GLU A 495 10.46 40.72 18.55
N ASP A 496 11.03 39.72 17.88
CA ASP A 496 10.54 38.32 17.88
C ASP A 496 10.80 37.58 19.20
N VAL A 497 11.53 38.20 20.13
CA VAL A 497 11.78 37.69 21.49
C VAL A 497 10.57 37.94 22.42
N GLY A 498 9.57 38.69 21.95
CA GLY A 498 8.35 39.07 22.69
C GLY A 498 7.15 38.15 22.45
N GLY A 499 7.29 36.84 22.65
CA GLY A 499 6.22 35.87 22.41
C GLY A 499 5.53 35.33 23.66
N SER A 500 4.61 36.13 24.25
CA SER A 500 3.53 35.76 25.20
C SER A 500 3.76 36.05 26.70
N GLY A 501 3.35 37.25 27.11
CA GLY A 501 2.71 37.47 28.42
C GLY A 501 3.60 37.89 29.59
N ALA A 502 4.11 39.12 29.57
CA ALA A 502 4.19 40.00 30.76
C ALA A 502 4.79 41.34 30.33
N GLY A 503 4.04 42.44 30.48
CA GLY A 503 4.64 43.76 30.38
C GLY A 503 5.62 43.96 31.51
N LEU A 504 6.89 44.26 31.21
CA LEU A 504 7.81 44.86 32.17
C LEU A 504 8.74 45.84 31.45
N ASN A 505 8.73 47.06 31.97
CA ASN A 505 9.54 48.21 31.58
C ASN A 505 11.05 47.97 31.76
N ARG A 506 11.81 48.79 31.02
CA ARG A 506 13.22 49.18 31.24
C ARG A 506 13.82 48.72 32.58
N GLY A 507 14.81 47.82 32.49
CA GLY A 507 15.79 47.61 33.55
C GLY A 507 15.70 46.29 34.30
N THR A 508 15.75 45.14 33.61
CA THR A 508 16.07 43.87 34.29
C THR A 508 17.19 43.15 33.57
N LYS A 509 18.29 42.96 34.31
CA LYS A 509 19.55 42.35 33.88
C LYS A 509 19.33 40.92 33.41
N VAL A 510 19.79 40.61 32.20
CA VAL A 510 20.03 39.23 31.78
C VAL A 510 21.21 38.72 32.61
N TYR A 511 20.99 37.65 33.38
CA TYR A 511 22.06 37.00 34.12
C TYR A 511 22.96 36.25 33.14
N VAL A 512 24.17 36.76 32.95
CA VAL A 512 25.27 35.99 32.36
C VAL A 512 25.55 34.83 33.31
N CYS A 513 25.48 33.59 32.82
CA CYS A 513 26.07 32.45 33.51
C CYS A 513 27.59 32.68 33.59
N LYS A 514 28.05 33.32 34.67
CA LYS A 514 29.46 33.31 35.04
C LYS A 514 29.77 31.95 35.63
N GLY A 515 30.33 31.07 34.79
CA GLY A 515 31.01 29.86 35.25
C GLY A 515 32.32 30.23 35.94
N GLU A 516 32.24 30.68 37.18
CA GLU A 516 33.37 30.68 38.11
C GLU A 516 32.93 29.92 39.37
N GLY A 517 33.33 28.65 39.43
CA GLY A 517 33.26 27.77 40.58
C GLY A 517 34.34 26.69 40.41
N PRO A 518 34.97 26.22 41.51
CA PRO A 518 36.27 25.59 41.45
C PRO A 518 36.20 24.15 40.91
N LEU A 519 37.19 23.79 40.11
CA LEU A 519 37.55 22.40 39.86
C LEU A 519 38.10 21.83 41.17
N ASP A 520 37.39 20.88 41.77
CA ASP A 520 38.02 19.65 42.27
C ASP A 520 37.00 18.52 42.42
N ASP A 521 37.42 17.37 41.88
CA ASP A 521 36.90 16.01 42.02
C ASP A 521 35.47 15.67 41.57
N PHE A 522 35.34 15.31 40.29
CA PHE A 522 34.92 13.94 39.95
C PHE A 522 35.61 13.45 38.67
N LEU A 523 36.30 12.32 38.81
CA LEU A 523 37.17 11.68 37.84
C LEU A 523 36.52 11.39 36.47
N LEU A 524 37.17 11.84 35.40
CA LEU A 524 37.95 11.02 34.46
C LEU A 524 37.45 9.60 34.08
N LEU A 525 37.23 9.42 32.77
CA LEU A 525 37.65 8.31 31.86
C LEU A 525 36.48 7.85 30.96
N GLY A 526 36.55 7.84 29.63
CA GLY A 526 37.64 7.93 28.67
C GLY A 526 37.05 7.81 27.24
N ILE A 527 37.73 7.94 26.11
CA ILE A 527 39.13 8.14 25.72
C ILE A 527 39.03 8.55 24.23
N LYS A 528 39.65 9.66 23.82
CA LYS A 528 40.22 9.73 22.47
C LYS A 528 41.48 8.88 22.50
N HIS A 529 41.66 7.96 21.56
CA HIS A 529 42.87 7.90 20.73
C HIS A 529 42.92 6.63 19.87
N ILE A 530 43.12 6.82 18.57
CA ILE A 530 43.59 5.78 17.66
C ILE A 530 45.10 5.99 17.40
N ILE A 531 45.88 5.12 18.04
CA ILE A 531 46.97 4.26 17.54
C ILE A 531 48.12 4.91 16.72
N TYR A 532 49.22 5.16 17.42
CA TYR A 532 50.48 4.40 17.29
C TYR A 532 51.18 4.51 18.65
N LYS A 533 51.69 3.43 19.26
CA LYS A 533 51.86 2.07 18.75
C LYS A 533 50.58 1.25 18.64
#